data_AF-A0A424YXL6-F1
#
_entry.id   AF-A0A424YXL6-F1
#
_cell.length_a   1.000
_cell.length_b   1.000
_cell.length_c   1.000
_cell.angle_alpha   90.00
_cell.angle_beta   90.00
_cell.angle_gamma   90.00
#
_symmetry.space_group_name_H-M   'P 1'
#
loop_
_entity.id
_entity.type
_entity.pdbx_description
1 polymer ?
#
loop_
_entity_poly.entity_id
_entity_poly.type
_entity_poly.pdbx_seq_one_letter_code
_entity_poly.pdbx_strand_id
1 'polypeptide(L)'
;MPAAALDAEFSIYENGTGYSAAIELQDADRYQFNRPGLLGEPVPTTVRDIRLTDASGSVSFEQPRDSEITFAKGDYLLRYEGDIEGNSFSAVLHEPYNVTVHLPSVFNIKNPLLGYVSRGGSSRIEDNKTIITWESTRYVEIRYYDEIREIILIAFGTIWIALMIILLFGYYSMRAQYKE
;
A
#
# COMPACT_ATOMS: atom_id res chain seq x y z
N MET A 1 4.60 -29.65 -10.33
CA MET A 1 4.46 -28.34 -10.99
C MET A 1 4.22 -27.32 -9.90
N PRO A 2 4.83 -26.12 -9.91
CA PRO A 2 4.48 -25.11 -8.92
C PRO A 2 3.00 -24.75 -9.11
N ALA A 3 2.23 -24.72 -8.03
CA ALA A 3 0.84 -24.26 -8.07
C ALA A 3 0.84 -22.80 -8.55
N ALA A 4 -0.07 -22.45 -9.46
CA ALA A 4 -0.27 -21.05 -9.83
C ALA A 4 -0.64 -20.26 -8.57
N ALA A 5 0.02 -19.12 -8.35
CA ALA A 5 -0.35 -18.22 -7.27
C ALA A 5 -1.72 -17.60 -7.60
N LEU A 6 -2.60 -17.51 -6.60
CA LEU A 6 -3.91 -16.88 -6.71
C LEU A 6 -3.79 -15.37 -6.88
N ASP A 7 -4.83 -14.71 -7.39
CA ASP A 7 -4.79 -13.26 -7.63
C ASP A 7 -5.44 -12.46 -6.48
N ALA A 8 -4.81 -11.33 -6.13
CA ALA A 8 -5.31 -10.37 -5.16
C ALA A 8 -5.18 -8.94 -5.69
N GLU A 9 -6.31 -8.26 -5.84
CA GLU A 9 -6.40 -6.91 -6.38
C GLU A 9 -6.83 -5.93 -5.29
N PHE A 10 -6.14 -4.79 -5.22
CA PHE A 10 -6.46 -3.69 -4.31
C PHE A 10 -6.58 -2.40 -5.10
N SER A 11 -7.65 -1.64 -4.87
CA SER A 11 -7.85 -0.33 -5.48
C SER A 11 -7.99 0.73 -4.40
N ILE A 12 -7.04 1.66 -4.35
CA ILE A 12 -7.03 2.76 -3.38
C ILE A 12 -7.97 3.86 -3.87
N TYR A 13 -8.75 4.43 -2.95
CA TYR A 13 -9.65 5.53 -3.26
C TYR A 13 -8.91 6.85 -3.46
N GLU A 14 -9.46 7.74 -4.28
CA GLU A 14 -8.85 9.05 -4.60
C GLU A 14 -8.70 9.95 -3.37
N ASN A 15 -9.55 9.77 -2.37
CA ASN A 15 -9.45 10.49 -1.10
C ASN A 15 -8.31 9.97 -0.20
N GLY A 16 -7.71 8.82 -0.53
CA GLY A 16 -6.63 8.18 0.21
C GLY A 16 -7.01 7.60 1.58
N THR A 17 -8.29 7.58 1.95
CA THR A 17 -8.73 7.14 3.29
C THR A 17 -9.10 5.66 3.35
N GLY A 18 -9.15 4.97 2.21
CA GLY A 18 -9.61 3.59 2.13
C GLY A 18 -9.26 2.93 0.81
N TYR A 19 -9.58 1.65 0.72
CA TYR A 19 -9.41 0.84 -0.47
C TYR A 19 -10.52 -0.21 -0.59
N SER A 20 -10.75 -0.67 -1.82
CA SER A 20 -11.50 -1.88 -2.10
C SER A 20 -10.55 -3.02 -2.46
N ALA A 21 -10.81 -4.22 -1.96
CA ALA A 21 -10.06 -5.43 -2.27
C ALA A 21 -10.92 -6.45 -3.03
N ALA A 22 -10.29 -7.23 -3.89
CA ALA A 22 -10.84 -8.41 -4.53
C ALA A 22 -9.79 -9.54 -4.45
N ILE A 23 -10.10 -10.61 -3.73
CA ILE A 23 -9.16 -11.70 -3.45
C ILE A 23 -9.77 -13.02 -3.89
N GLU A 24 -9.02 -13.78 -4.69
CA GLU A 24 -9.40 -15.14 -5.07
C GLU A 24 -9.09 -16.12 -3.94
N LEU A 25 -10.05 -16.96 -3.60
CA LEU A 25 -9.90 -17.99 -2.59
C LEU A 25 -10.05 -19.34 -3.28
N GLN A 26 -9.15 -20.27 -3.01
CA GLN A 26 -9.21 -21.62 -3.58
C GLN A 26 -9.24 -22.66 -2.45
N ASP A 27 -10.16 -23.61 -2.55
CA ASP A 27 -10.36 -24.70 -1.59
C ASP A 27 -10.45 -24.22 -0.12
N ALA A 28 -10.98 -23.01 0.10
CA ALA A 28 -11.02 -22.34 1.39
C ALA A 28 -12.38 -22.48 2.06
N ASP A 29 -12.40 -22.52 3.39
CA ASP A 29 -13.60 -22.57 4.24
C ASP A 29 -13.69 -21.40 5.24
N ARG A 30 -12.64 -20.57 5.28
CA ARG A 30 -12.55 -19.39 6.14
C ARG A 30 -11.58 -18.36 5.56
N TYR A 31 -11.78 -17.12 5.94
CA TYR A 31 -10.85 -16.04 5.65
C TYR A 31 -10.73 -15.09 6.84
N GLN A 32 -9.50 -14.75 7.21
CA GLN A 32 -9.21 -13.82 8.29
C GLN A 32 -8.64 -12.52 7.71
N PHE A 33 -9.28 -11.41 8.02
CA PHE A 33 -8.84 -10.07 7.64
C PHE A 33 -7.70 -9.62 8.56
N ASN A 34 -6.55 -9.36 7.96
CA ASN A 34 -5.35 -8.95 8.67
C ASN A 34 -4.80 -7.65 8.12
N ARG A 35 -4.29 -6.82 9.01
CA ARG A 35 -3.39 -5.72 8.72
C ARG A 35 -1.99 -6.05 9.24
N PRO A 36 -0.92 -5.50 8.67
CA PRO A 36 0.40 -5.64 9.28
C PRO A 36 0.49 -4.88 10.60
N GLY A 37 1.07 -5.53 11.60
CA GLY A 37 1.47 -4.96 12.87
C GLY A 37 2.82 -4.27 12.78
N LEU A 38 3.35 -3.85 13.94
CA LEU A 38 4.55 -3.02 14.02
C LEU A 38 5.82 -3.73 13.53
N LEU A 39 5.85 -5.06 13.61
CA LEU A 39 6.96 -5.90 13.17
C LEU A 39 6.60 -6.70 11.91
N GLY A 40 5.51 -6.34 11.22
CA GLY A 40 5.01 -7.04 10.04
C GLY A 40 4.21 -8.32 10.35
N GLU A 41 3.87 -8.57 11.62
CA GLU A 41 3.00 -9.66 12.03
C GLU A 41 1.54 -9.42 11.57
N PRO A 42 0.77 -10.45 11.23
CA PRO A 42 -0.65 -10.29 10.92
C PRO A 42 -1.43 -9.93 12.19
N VAL A 43 -2.09 -8.77 12.18
CA VAL A 43 -2.98 -8.30 13.24
C VAL A 43 -4.42 -8.34 12.72
N PRO A 44 -5.37 -8.99 13.42
CA PRO A 44 -6.76 -9.02 13.00
C PRO A 44 -7.34 -7.61 12.85
N THR A 45 -8.08 -7.37 11.77
CA THR A 45 -8.66 -6.05 11.48
C THR A 45 -10.11 -6.18 11.00
N THR A 46 -10.89 -5.14 11.22
CA THR A 46 -12.29 -5.08 10.77
C THR A 46 -12.34 -4.43 9.39
N VAL A 47 -13.17 -4.96 8.52
CA VAL A 47 -13.40 -4.46 7.16
C VAL A 47 -14.90 -4.20 6.96
N ARG A 48 -15.24 -3.51 5.86
CA ARG A 48 -16.61 -3.15 5.50
C ARG A 48 -17.03 -3.80 4.19
N ASP A 49 -18.33 -3.79 3.91
CA ASP A 49 -18.92 -4.19 2.62
C ASP A 49 -18.45 -5.56 2.10
N ILE A 50 -18.34 -6.54 3.00
CA ILE A 50 -17.89 -7.90 2.67
C ILE A 50 -18.91 -8.58 1.75
N ARG A 51 -18.43 -9.07 0.61
CA ARG A 51 -19.21 -9.83 -0.36
C ARG A 51 -18.41 -11.05 -0.80
N LEU A 52 -19.01 -12.22 -0.63
CA LEU A 52 -18.46 -13.48 -1.12
C LEU A 52 -19.26 -13.92 -2.35
N THR A 53 -18.57 -14.19 -3.45
CA THR A 53 -19.19 -14.62 -4.71
C THR A 53 -18.54 -15.88 -5.24
N ASP A 54 -19.34 -16.80 -5.77
CA ASP A 54 -18.88 -17.97 -6.53
C ASP A 54 -19.32 -17.85 -8.00
N ALA A 55 -19.14 -18.92 -8.78
CA ALA A 55 -19.60 -18.97 -10.18
C ALA A 55 -21.13 -18.87 -10.34
N SER A 56 -21.90 -19.13 -9.28
CA SER A 56 -23.37 -19.15 -9.26
C SER A 56 -23.98 -17.84 -8.75
N GLY A 57 -23.21 -17.03 -8.02
CA GLY A 57 -23.62 -15.72 -7.52
C GLY A 57 -23.12 -15.42 -6.11
N SER A 58 -23.90 -14.64 -5.36
CA SER A 58 -23.56 -14.28 -3.98
C SER A 58 -23.77 -15.46 -3.04
N VAL A 59 -22.79 -15.69 -2.17
CA VAL A 59 -22.76 -16.80 -1.21
C VAL A 59 -22.90 -16.23 0.21
N SER A 60 -23.71 -16.90 1.03
CA SER A 60 -23.82 -16.56 2.45
C SER A 60 -22.60 -17.01 3.23
N PHE A 61 -22.14 -16.18 4.14
CA PHE A 61 -21.06 -16.50 5.07
C PHE A 61 -21.52 -16.23 6.51
N GLU A 62 -20.86 -16.87 7.46
CA GLU A 62 -20.99 -16.59 8.88
C GLU A 62 -19.80 -15.72 9.31
N GLN A 63 -20.03 -14.79 10.22
CA GLN A 63 -18.99 -13.91 10.75
C GLN A 63 -18.84 -14.16 12.25
N PRO A 64 -18.06 -15.19 12.66
CA PRO A 64 -17.88 -15.51 14.08
C PRO A 64 -17.14 -14.40 14.85
N ARG A 65 -16.36 -13.57 14.15
CA ARG A 65 -15.64 -12.41 14.68
C ARG A 65 -15.61 -11.30 13.63
N ASP A 66 -15.50 -10.05 14.06
CA ASP A 66 -15.44 -8.90 13.13
C ASP A 66 -14.28 -8.97 12.11
N SER A 67 -13.24 -9.75 12.42
CA SER A 67 -12.04 -9.94 11.59
C SER A 67 -11.97 -11.30 10.88
N GLU A 68 -13.02 -12.12 10.94
CA GLU A 68 -13.02 -13.46 10.37
C GLU A 68 -14.39 -13.84 9.81
N ILE A 69 -14.40 -14.41 8.60
CA ILE A 69 -15.58 -15.02 7.99
C ILE A 69 -15.35 -16.51 7.75
N THR A 70 -16.42 -17.28 7.88
CA THR A 70 -16.44 -18.73 7.63
C THR A 70 -17.54 -19.06 6.64
N PHE A 71 -17.27 -19.99 5.73
CA PHE A 71 -18.16 -20.35 4.63
C PHE A 71 -17.96 -21.82 4.25
N ALA A 72 -18.85 -22.36 3.41
CA ALA A 72 -18.68 -23.72 2.91
C ALA A 72 -17.36 -23.83 2.13
N LYS A 73 -16.69 -24.97 2.22
CA LYS A 73 -15.41 -25.16 1.55
C LYS A 73 -15.56 -25.09 0.02
N GLY A 74 -14.77 -24.23 -0.64
CA GLY A 74 -14.85 -24.05 -2.10
C GLY A 74 -13.98 -22.91 -2.64
N ASP A 75 -14.23 -22.58 -3.91
CA ASP A 75 -13.53 -21.52 -4.64
C ASP A 75 -14.42 -20.27 -4.73
N TYR A 76 -13.88 -19.12 -4.30
CA TYR A 76 -14.66 -17.90 -4.16
C TYR A 76 -13.86 -16.67 -4.57
N LEU A 77 -14.57 -15.62 -4.98
CA LEU A 77 -14.07 -14.26 -5.05
C LEU A 77 -14.59 -13.47 -3.86
N LEU A 78 -13.69 -13.05 -2.99
CA LEU A 78 -13.97 -12.23 -1.82
C LEU A 78 -13.73 -10.76 -2.14
N ARG A 79 -14.74 -9.92 -1.92
CA ARG A 79 -14.64 -8.45 -2.03
C ARG A 79 -14.93 -7.80 -0.70
N TYR A 80 -14.16 -6.78 -0.34
CA TYR A 80 -14.37 -6.01 0.88
C TYR A 80 -13.72 -4.63 0.77
N GLU A 81 -14.01 -3.75 1.74
CA GLU A 81 -13.41 -2.44 1.85
C GLU A 81 -12.64 -2.29 3.17
N GLY A 82 -11.46 -1.69 3.11
CA GLY A 82 -10.64 -1.40 4.27
C GLY A 82 -10.32 0.08 4.40
N ASP A 83 -9.99 0.51 5.61
CA ASP A 83 -9.51 1.86 5.88
C ASP A 83 -7.99 1.94 5.72
N ILE A 84 -7.51 3.12 5.34
CA ILE A 84 -6.08 3.45 5.28
C ILE A 84 -5.78 4.58 6.25
N GLU A 85 -4.77 4.38 7.09
CA GLU A 85 -4.24 5.40 7.97
C GLU A 85 -3.04 6.09 7.30
N GLY A 86 -3.22 7.35 6.90
CA GLY A 86 -2.19 8.13 6.22
C GLY A 86 -2.02 7.73 4.75
N ASN A 87 -0.81 7.85 4.22
CA ASN A 87 -0.52 7.59 2.80
C ASN A 87 0.36 6.35 2.64
N SER A 88 0.02 5.30 3.39
CA SER A 88 0.74 4.04 3.38
C SER A 88 -0.28 2.91 3.33
N PHE A 89 -0.23 2.11 2.27
CA PHE A 89 -1.04 0.91 2.14
C PHE A 89 -0.15 -0.31 2.34
N SER A 90 -0.65 -1.28 3.08
CA SER A 90 0.05 -2.54 3.30
C SER A 90 -0.93 -3.67 3.55
N ALA A 91 -0.57 -4.86 3.10
CA ALA A 91 -1.41 -6.05 3.21
C ALA A 91 -0.55 -7.28 3.54
N VAL A 92 -1.09 -8.13 4.40
CA VAL A 92 -0.52 -9.44 4.76
C VAL A 92 -1.49 -10.52 4.32
N LEU A 93 -1.01 -11.43 3.48
CA LEU A 93 -1.78 -12.52 2.90
C LEU A 93 -1.35 -13.86 3.52
N HIS A 94 -2.32 -14.74 3.71
CA HIS A 94 -2.10 -16.07 4.33
C HIS A 94 -1.27 -16.99 3.44
N GLU A 95 -1.43 -16.84 2.13
CA GLU A 95 -0.73 -17.60 1.09
C GLU A 95 -0.04 -16.63 0.11
N PRO A 96 0.87 -17.10 -0.75
CA PRO A 96 1.46 -16.26 -1.79
C PRO A 96 0.46 -15.96 -2.91
N TYR A 97 0.23 -14.68 -3.21
CA TYR A 97 -0.64 -14.22 -4.29
C TYR A 97 0.15 -13.41 -5.33
N ASN A 98 -0.38 -13.31 -6.55
CA ASN A 98 -0.05 -12.22 -7.45
C ASN A 98 -0.86 -11.01 -7.01
N VAL A 99 -0.17 -9.99 -6.52
CA VAL A 99 -0.81 -8.81 -5.97
C VAL A 99 -0.78 -7.69 -6.98
N THR A 100 -1.93 -7.09 -7.25
CA THR A 100 -2.06 -5.88 -8.08
C THR A 100 -2.67 -4.77 -7.25
N VAL A 101 -1.99 -3.62 -7.18
CA VAL A 101 -2.49 -2.44 -6.50
C VAL A 101 -2.70 -1.31 -7.52
N HIS A 102 -3.91 -0.78 -7.57
CA HIS A 102 -4.29 0.37 -8.37
C HIS A 102 -4.23 1.63 -7.51
N LEU A 103 -3.27 2.49 -7.81
CA LEU A 103 -3.09 3.79 -7.18
C LEU A 103 -3.63 4.90 -8.10
N PRO A 104 -4.55 5.75 -7.64
CA PRO A 104 -5.03 6.91 -8.39
C PRO A 104 -3.93 7.89 -8.80
N SER A 105 -4.12 8.62 -9.92
CA SER A 105 -3.14 9.62 -10.41
C SER A 105 -2.87 10.78 -9.46
N VAL A 106 -3.78 11.04 -8.51
CA VAL A 106 -3.57 12.11 -7.50
C VAL A 106 -2.41 11.78 -6.56
N PHE A 107 -1.99 10.51 -6.51
CA PHE A 107 -0.87 10.04 -5.70
C PHE A 107 0.31 9.62 -6.55
N ASN A 108 1.51 9.77 -5.98
CA ASN A 108 2.77 9.42 -6.61
C ASN A 108 3.65 8.59 -5.65
N ILE A 109 4.57 7.82 -6.23
CA ILE A 109 5.49 6.91 -5.55
C ILE A 109 6.95 7.10 -5.99
N LYS A 110 7.22 8.00 -6.94
CA LYS A 110 8.52 8.12 -7.62
C LYS A 110 9.61 8.74 -6.76
N ASN A 111 9.26 9.72 -5.92
CA ASN A 111 10.25 10.38 -5.07
C ASN A 111 10.62 9.46 -3.90
N PRO A 112 11.87 8.96 -3.81
CA PRO A 112 12.28 8.00 -2.78
C PRO A 112 12.30 8.56 -1.35
N LEU A 113 12.19 9.89 -1.19
CA LEU A 113 12.08 10.52 0.13
C LEU A 113 10.65 10.52 0.66
N LEU A 114 9.66 10.35 -0.22
CA LEU A 114 8.23 10.44 0.11
C LEU A 114 7.48 9.14 -0.17
N GLY A 115 7.87 8.43 -1.22
CA GLY A 115 7.29 7.19 -1.68
C GLY A 115 8.18 5.98 -1.43
N TYR A 116 7.55 4.81 -1.43
CA TYR A 116 8.22 3.52 -1.25
C TYR A 116 7.35 2.43 -1.87
N VAL A 117 7.99 1.43 -2.46
CA VAL A 117 7.35 0.20 -2.91
C VAL A 117 8.18 -0.96 -2.35
N SER A 118 7.53 -1.90 -1.69
CA SER A 118 8.20 -3.06 -1.11
C SER A 118 8.91 -3.91 -2.17
N ARG A 119 9.91 -4.67 -1.73
CA ARG A 119 10.73 -5.53 -2.60
C ARG A 119 9.86 -6.47 -3.43
N GLY A 120 10.23 -6.62 -4.71
CA GLY A 120 9.49 -7.45 -5.66
C GLY A 120 8.35 -6.72 -6.37
N GLY A 121 8.01 -5.50 -5.92
CA GLY A 121 7.02 -4.65 -6.58
C GLY A 121 7.60 -3.97 -7.81
N SER A 122 6.84 -3.99 -8.89
CA SER A 122 7.10 -3.19 -10.09
C SER A 122 5.94 -2.26 -10.35
N SER A 123 6.21 -1.03 -10.79
CA SER A 123 5.16 -0.04 -11.07
C SER A 123 5.15 0.34 -12.54
N ARG A 124 3.95 0.47 -13.09
CA ARG A 124 3.68 0.95 -14.45
C ARG A 124 2.54 1.95 -14.42
N ILE A 125 2.56 2.90 -15.34
CA ILE A 125 1.48 3.89 -15.49
C ILE A 125 0.60 3.40 -16.63
N GLU A 126 -0.68 3.25 -16.37
CA GLU A 126 -1.70 2.80 -17.32
C GLU A 126 -3.00 3.55 -17.05
N ASP A 127 -3.65 4.08 -18.09
CA ASP A 127 -4.94 4.78 -18.00
C ASP A 127 -5.05 5.83 -16.88
N ASN A 128 -4.00 6.64 -16.72
CA ASN A 128 -3.91 7.67 -15.67
C ASN A 128 -4.01 7.10 -14.24
N LYS A 129 -3.58 5.85 -14.05
CA LYS A 129 -3.40 5.22 -12.74
C LYS A 129 -2.00 4.61 -12.68
N THR A 130 -1.46 4.51 -11.48
CA THR A 130 -0.24 3.75 -11.26
C THR A 130 -0.63 2.36 -10.82
N ILE A 131 -0.27 1.35 -11.62
CA ILE A 131 -0.50 -0.05 -11.32
C ILE A 131 0.80 -0.62 -10.76
N ILE A 132 0.72 -1.23 -9.59
CA ILE A 132 1.87 -1.80 -8.89
C ILE A 132 1.62 -3.29 -8.74
N THR A 133 2.55 -4.13 -9.21
CA THR A 133 2.38 -5.58 -9.25
C THR A 133 3.52 -6.31 -8.55
N TRP A 134 3.17 -7.38 -7.84
CA TRP A 134 4.09 -8.35 -7.23
C TRP A 134 3.70 -9.76 -7.66
N GLU A 135 4.69 -10.61 -7.91
CA GLU A 135 4.47 -12.02 -8.23
C GLU A 135 4.71 -12.89 -6.98
N SER A 136 3.74 -13.76 -6.65
CA SER A 136 3.83 -14.75 -5.57
C SER A 136 4.38 -14.21 -4.24
N THR A 137 3.72 -13.19 -3.67
CA THR A 137 4.11 -12.58 -2.38
C THR A 137 3.04 -12.74 -1.30
N ARG A 138 3.47 -12.74 -0.04
CA ARG A 138 2.60 -12.73 1.15
C ARG A 138 2.50 -11.35 1.81
N TYR A 139 3.36 -10.42 1.41
CA TYR A 139 3.43 -9.10 2.00
C TYR A 139 3.68 -8.06 0.92
N VAL A 140 2.88 -6.99 0.97
CA VAL A 140 3.08 -5.81 0.14
C VAL A 140 2.98 -4.57 1.02
N GLU A 141 3.79 -3.58 0.67
CA GLU A 141 3.75 -2.26 1.29
C GLU A 141 4.06 -1.22 0.24
N ILE A 142 3.24 -0.17 0.22
CA ILE A 142 3.48 1.02 -0.56
C ILE A 142 3.31 2.24 0.31
N ARG A 143 4.19 3.20 0.12
CA ARG A 143 4.04 4.56 0.60
C ARG A 143 3.88 5.46 -0.60
N TYR A 144 2.86 6.29 -0.56
CA TYR A 144 2.55 7.23 -1.62
C TYR A 144 2.39 8.63 -1.04
N TYR A 145 2.37 9.64 -1.90
CA TYR A 145 2.26 11.04 -1.49
C TYR A 145 1.45 11.83 -2.52
N ASP A 146 0.82 12.90 -2.07
CA ASP A 146 0.15 13.87 -2.93
C ASP A 146 1.11 14.98 -3.37
N GLU A 147 0.68 15.80 -4.33
CA GLU A 147 1.47 16.92 -4.86
C GLU A 147 1.85 17.93 -3.76
N ILE A 148 0.99 18.15 -2.77
CA ILE A 148 1.23 19.12 -1.69
C ILE A 148 2.44 18.70 -0.86
N ARG A 149 2.57 17.41 -0.53
CA ARG A 149 3.75 16.88 0.19
C ARG A 149 5.04 17.07 -0.59
N GLU A 150 4.99 16.94 -1.92
CA GLU A 150 6.16 17.18 -2.77
C GLU A 150 6.58 18.65 -2.76
N ILE A 151 5.61 19.57 -2.84
CA ILE A 151 5.86 21.01 -2.72
C ILE A 151 6.49 21.35 -1.36
N ILE A 152 5.97 20.77 -0.27
CA ILE A 152 6.51 20.97 1.08
C ILE A 152 7.96 20.47 1.16
N LEU A 153 8.27 19.29 0.60
CA LEU A 153 9.63 18.76 0.59
C LEU A 153 10.59 19.67 -0.18
N ILE A 154 10.19 20.17 -1.35
CA ILE A 154 11.00 21.08 -2.16
C ILE A 154 11.25 22.39 -1.42
N ALA A 155 10.21 22.97 -0.81
CA ALA A 155 10.32 24.20 -0.01
C ALA A 155 11.27 24.00 1.17
N PHE A 156 11.11 22.89 1.91
CA PHE A 156 11.99 22.52 3.01
C PHE A 156 13.45 22.41 2.56
N GLY A 157 13.73 21.63 1.50
CA GLY A 157 15.08 21.47 0.97
C GLY A 157 15.70 22.79 0.52
N THR A 158 14.92 23.66 -0.13
CA THR A 158 15.39 24.97 -0.61
C THR A 158 15.81 25.88 0.54
N ILE A 159 15.02 25.93 1.61
CA ILE A 159 15.34 26.72 2.81
C ILE A 159 16.66 26.24 3.44
N TRP A 160 16.82 24.92 3.60
CA TRP A 160 18.04 24.36 4.19
C TRP A 160 19.28 24.59 3.33
N ILE A 161 19.17 24.46 2.01
CA ILE A 161 20.27 24.75 1.10
C ILE A 161 20.67 26.23 1.19
N ALA A 162 19.70 27.15 1.21
CA ALA A 162 19.99 28.58 1.35
C ALA A 162 20.69 28.89 2.69
N LEU A 163 20.23 28.30 3.79
CA LEU A 163 20.88 28.43 5.11
C LEU A 163 22.30 27.87 5.10
N MET A 164 22.53 26.70 4.51
CA MET A 164 23.87 26.13 4.37
C MET A 164 24.80 27.06 3.60
N ILE A 165 24.33 27.66 2.50
CA ILE A 165 25.13 28.62 1.72
C ILE A 165 25.51 29.84 2.56
N ILE A 166 24.56 30.43 3.28
CA ILE A 166 24.80 31.61 4.14
C ILE A 166 25.81 31.28 5.24
N LEU A 167 25.65 30.13 5.91
CA LEU A 167 26.54 29.70 6.99
C LEU A 167 27.95 29.37 6.49
N LEU A 168 28.07 28.66 5.36
CA LEU A 168 29.36 28.35 4.75
C LEU A 168 30.06 29.64 4.30
N PHE A 169 29.34 30.52 3.62
CA PHE A 169 29.87 31.81 3.20
C PHE A 169 30.38 32.60 4.41
N GLY A 170 29.56 32.75 5.45
CA GLY A 170 29.94 33.44 6.69
C GLY A 170 31.17 32.83 7.36
N TYR A 171 31.24 31.50 7.46
CA TYR A 171 32.39 30.78 7.99
C TYR A 171 33.67 31.06 7.21
N TYR A 172 33.62 30.97 5.88
CA TYR A 172 34.80 31.23 5.04
C TYR A 172 35.22 32.71 5.07
N SER A 173 34.27 33.65 5.12
CA SER A 173 34.56 35.08 5.28
C SER A 173 35.27 35.38 6.61
N MET A 174 34.80 34.83 7.73
CA MET A 174 35.47 34.99 9.03
C MET A 174 36.88 34.39 9.00
N ARG A 175 37.04 33.19 8.42
CA ARG A 175 38.35 32.54 8.33
C ARG A 175 39.35 33.30 7.47
N ALA A 176 38.89 33.98 6.41
CA ALA A 176 39.75 34.81 5.57
C ALA A 176 40.29 36.03 6.35
N GLN A 177 39.46 36.66 7.19
CA GLN A 177 39.85 37.80 8.02
C GLN A 177 40.87 37.46 9.11
N TYR A 178 40.89 36.22 9.61
CA TYR A 178 41.85 35.77 10.63
C TYR A 178 43.23 35.38 10.09
N LYS A 179 43.45 35.43 8.77
CA LYS A 179 44.73 35.07 8.13
C LYS A 179 45.59 36.29 7.74
N GLU A 180 45.12 37.50 8.01
CA GLU A 180 45.90 38.76 7.97
C GLU A 180 46.39 39.13 9.37
#